data_AF-A0A970BFH4-F1
#
_entry.id   AF-A0A970BFH4-F1
#
_cell.length_a   1.000
_cell.length_b   1.000
_cell.length_c   1.000
_cell.angle_alpha   90.00
_cell.angle_beta   90.00
_cell.angle_gamma   90.00
#
_symmetry.space_group_name_H-M   'P 1'
#
loop_
_entity.id
_entity.type
_entity.pdbx_description
1 polymer ?
#
loop_
_entity_poly.entity_id
_entity_poly.type
_entity_poly.pdbx_seq_one_letter_code
_entity_poly.pdbx_strand_id
1 'polypeptide(L)'
;MIMQKDFIFYNFEMMCYYLLKELERKTNVDPDTIKIFLNQEPEKYNAYAFYDKKEKEINVNLNDFTRFILNESEFREELGRGFDFLIAHEIGHYIHDVYFQEEGFSFSDKNKIPNSYKNKNENFADCFADWLINNKETKERNNDMEKILLEKGLLKY
;
A
#
# COMPACT_ATOMS: atom_id res chain seq x y z
N MET A 1 -23.93 -8.68 -18.60
CA MET A 1 -24.07 -7.84 -17.41
C MET A 1 -22.98 -8.28 -16.46
N ILE A 2 -21.91 -7.50 -16.31
CA ILE A 2 -20.86 -7.78 -15.30
C ILE A 2 -21.56 -7.62 -13.95
N MET A 3 -21.54 -8.65 -13.10
CA MET A 3 -22.12 -8.50 -11.77
C MET A 3 -21.24 -7.52 -11.00
N GLN A 4 -21.84 -6.60 -10.25
CA GLN A 4 -21.14 -5.54 -9.51
C GLN A 4 -19.94 -6.04 -8.69
N LYS A 5 -20.04 -7.27 -8.16
CA LYS A 5 -18.94 -7.96 -7.50
C LYS A 5 -17.73 -8.13 -8.41
N ASP A 6 -17.91 -8.63 -9.62
CA ASP A 6 -16.83 -8.84 -10.61
C ASP A 6 -16.15 -7.50 -10.97
N PHE A 7 -16.91 -6.40 -11.01
CA PHE A 7 -16.36 -5.07 -11.26
C PHE A 7 -15.43 -4.60 -10.12
N ILE A 8 -15.83 -4.78 -8.87
CA ILE A 8 -15.02 -4.41 -7.69
C ILE A 8 -13.76 -5.26 -7.63
N PHE A 9 -13.89 -6.58 -7.81
CA PHE A 9 -12.75 -7.50 -7.83
C PHE A 9 -11.76 -7.12 -8.95
N TYR A 10 -12.25 -6.88 -10.16
CA TYR A 10 -11.40 -6.48 -11.28
C TYR A 10 -10.62 -5.19 -10.99
N ASN A 11 -11.26 -4.14 -10.47
CA ASN A 11 -10.56 -2.89 -10.17
C ASN A 11 -9.55 -3.04 -9.02
N PHE A 12 -9.87 -3.85 -8.01
CA PHE A 12 -8.95 -4.20 -6.94
C PHE A 12 -7.72 -4.95 -7.47
N GLU A 13 -7.93 -5.99 -8.28
CA GLU A 13 -6.84 -6.78 -8.88
C GLU A 13 -5.95 -5.91 -9.76
N MET A 14 -6.55 -5.05 -10.59
CA MET A 14 -5.80 -4.11 -11.42
C MET A 14 -4.96 -3.14 -10.59
N MET A 15 -5.48 -2.63 -9.48
CA MET A 15 -4.74 -1.75 -8.58
C MET A 15 -3.55 -2.45 -7.95
N CYS A 16 -3.76 -3.66 -7.41
CA CYS A 16 -2.70 -4.48 -6.84
C CYS A 16 -1.63 -4.80 -7.90
N TYR A 17 -2.07 -5.16 -9.11
CA TYR A 17 -1.18 -5.41 -10.23
C TYR A 17 -0.28 -4.20 -10.54
N TYR A 18 -0.83 -2.99 -10.61
CA TYR A 18 -0.03 -1.80 -10.87
C TYR A 18 0.97 -1.49 -9.76
N LEU A 19 0.58 -1.62 -8.49
CA LEU A 19 1.47 -1.41 -7.35
C LEU A 19 2.62 -2.43 -7.34
N LEU A 20 2.32 -3.70 -7.55
CA LEU A 20 3.33 -4.77 -7.60
C LEU A 20 4.25 -4.63 -8.82
N LYS A 21 3.73 -4.21 -9.97
CA LYS A 21 4.56 -3.91 -11.16
C LYS A 21 5.47 -2.71 -10.94
N GLU A 22 4.99 -1.68 -10.25
CA GLU A 22 5.81 -0.53 -9.91
C GLU A 22 6.91 -0.89 -8.90
N LEU A 23 6.60 -1.77 -7.94
CA LEU A 23 7.58 -2.34 -7.01
C LEU A 23 8.65 -3.14 -7.77
N GLU A 24 8.24 -4.05 -8.65
CA GLU A 24 9.14 -4.85 -9.49
C GLU A 24 10.03 -3.97 -10.37
N ARG A 25 9.48 -2.89 -10.93
CA ARG A 25 10.22 -1.94 -11.77
C ARG A 25 11.29 -1.19 -10.96
N LYS A 26 10.99 -0.80 -9.73
CA LYS A 26 11.86 0.01 -8.87
C LYS A 26 12.82 -0.82 -8.01
N THR A 27 12.53 -2.10 -7.77
CA THR A 27 13.25 -2.91 -6.76
C THR A 27 13.58 -4.32 -7.21
N ASN A 28 14.52 -4.96 -6.54
CA ASN A 28 14.86 -6.38 -6.65
C ASN A 28 13.91 -7.30 -5.86
N VAL A 29 12.85 -6.75 -5.26
CA VAL A 29 11.83 -7.54 -4.58
C VAL A 29 11.02 -8.32 -5.61
N ASP A 30 10.86 -9.61 -5.37
CA ASP A 30 9.99 -10.47 -6.16
C ASP A 30 8.53 -10.20 -5.76
N PRO A 31 7.70 -9.62 -6.67
CA PRO A 31 6.31 -9.29 -6.35
C PRO A 31 5.47 -10.52 -6.02
N ASP A 32 5.84 -11.72 -6.50
CA ASP A 32 5.09 -12.95 -6.24
C ASP A 32 5.20 -13.41 -4.77
N THR A 33 6.14 -12.84 -4.02
CA THR A 33 6.26 -13.08 -2.57
C THR A 33 5.21 -12.30 -1.76
N ILE A 34 4.57 -11.30 -2.35
CA ILE A 34 3.58 -10.44 -1.69
C ILE A 34 2.19 -10.93 -2.05
N LYS A 35 1.47 -11.46 -1.06
CA LYS A 35 0.09 -11.91 -1.23
C LYS A 35 -0.89 -10.87 -0.72
N ILE A 36 -1.83 -10.47 -1.55
CA ILE A 36 -2.86 -9.48 -1.23
C ILE A 36 -4.23 -10.11 -1.45
N PHE A 37 -5.06 -10.12 -0.41
CA PHE A 37 -6.38 -10.75 -0.43
C PHE A 37 -7.48 -9.72 -0.24
N LEU A 38 -8.53 -9.84 -1.06
CA LEU A 38 -9.76 -9.09 -0.88
C LEU A 38 -10.75 -9.92 -0.07
N ASN A 39 -11.01 -9.45 1.15
CA ASN A 39 -12.01 -10.00 2.05
C ASN A 39 -13.27 -9.14 2.01
N GLN A 40 -14.43 -9.78 2.04
CA GLN A 40 -15.71 -9.10 2.16
C GLN A 40 -16.22 -9.29 3.59
N GLU A 41 -16.09 -8.25 4.41
CA GLU A 41 -16.63 -8.21 5.77
C GLU A 41 -17.83 -7.28 5.83
N PRO A 42 -19.06 -7.80 5.66
CA PRO A 42 -20.25 -6.98 5.47
C PRO A 42 -20.70 -6.18 6.72
N GLU A 43 -20.10 -6.44 7.89
CA GLU A 43 -20.54 -5.86 9.15
C GLU A 43 -19.74 -4.60 9.57
N LYS A 44 -18.72 -4.21 8.80
CA LYS A 44 -17.87 -3.04 9.13
C LYS A 44 -18.18 -1.84 8.26
N TYR A 45 -18.22 -0.66 8.89
CA TYR A 45 -18.57 0.60 8.23
C TYR A 45 -17.45 1.21 7.38
N ASN A 46 -16.18 0.87 7.64
CA ASN A 46 -15.02 1.45 6.95
C ASN A 46 -14.22 0.37 6.22
N ALA A 47 -13.80 0.66 4.99
CA ALA A 47 -12.79 -0.16 4.33
C ALA A 47 -11.44 0.03 5.04
N TYR A 48 -10.67 -1.05 5.16
CA TYR A 48 -9.35 -1.02 5.79
C TYR A 48 -8.47 -2.13 5.21
N ALA A 49 -7.17 -1.96 5.33
CA ALA A 49 -6.20 -3.00 5.03
C ALA A 49 -5.34 -3.26 6.26
N PHE A 50 -4.72 -4.43 6.34
CA PHE A 50 -3.71 -4.73 7.34
C PHE A 50 -2.77 -5.82 6.84
N TYR A 51 -1.50 -5.69 7.22
CA TYR A 51 -0.49 -6.73 7.08
C TYR A 51 -0.55 -7.73 8.26
N ASP A 52 -0.85 -8.98 7.96
CA ASP A 52 -0.73 -10.10 8.91
C ASP A 52 0.71 -10.60 8.93
N LYS A 53 1.45 -10.23 9.98
CA LYS A 53 2.86 -10.63 10.18
C LYS A 53 3.05 -12.15 10.32
N LYS A 54 2.06 -12.88 10.84
CA LYS A 54 2.18 -14.32 11.07
C LYS A 54 2.09 -15.09 9.76
N GLU A 55 1.14 -14.74 8.92
CA GLU A 55 0.92 -15.39 7.63
C GLU A 55 1.75 -14.75 6.50
N LYS A 56 2.25 -13.53 6.72
CA LYS A 56 2.94 -12.67 5.75
C LYS A 56 2.06 -12.30 4.56
N GLU A 57 0.84 -11.88 4.88
CA GLU A 57 -0.21 -11.62 3.89
C GLU A 57 -0.88 -10.27 4.16
N ILE A 58 -1.27 -9.56 3.10
CA ILE A 58 -2.00 -8.31 3.20
C ILE A 58 -3.49 -8.61 3.01
N ASN A 59 -4.30 -8.22 3.98
CA ASN A 59 -5.73 -8.43 3.97
C ASN A 59 -6.44 -7.10 3.79
N VAL A 60 -7.20 -6.97 2.71
CA VAL A 60 -7.97 -5.78 2.36
C VAL A 60 -9.44 -6.09 2.55
N ASN A 61 -10.10 -5.34 3.43
CA ASN A 61 -11.51 -5.49 3.75
C ASN A 61 -12.29 -4.32 3.18
N LEU A 62 -13.25 -4.61 2.32
CA LEU A 62 -14.19 -3.62 1.80
C LEU A 62 -15.45 -3.57 2.67
N ASN A 63 -15.98 -2.36 2.88
CA ASN A 63 -17.20 -2.14 3.64
C ASN A 63 -18.46 -2.38 2.80
N ASP A 64 -19.62 -2.36 3.46
CA ASP A 64 -20.93 -2.48 2.81
C ASP A 64 -21.27 -1.33 1.85
N PHE A 65 -20.60 -0.17 1.97
CA PHE A 65 -20.81 0.98 1.06
C PHE A 65 -20.30 0.71 -0.36
N THR A 66 -19.29 -0.15 -0.49
CA THR A 66 -18.80 -0.60 -1.80
C THR A 66 -19.86 -1.36 -2.61
N ARG A 67 -20.96 -1.82 -1.98
CA ARG A 67 -22.14 -2.39 -2.66
C ARG A 67 -22.94 -1.39 -3.48
N PHE A 68 -22.63 -0.10 -3.45
CA PHE A 68 -23.30 0.90 -4.28
C PHE A 68 -22.42 1.44 -5.41
N ILE A 69 -21.18 0.97 -5.52
CA ILE A 69 -20.26 1.36 -6.60
C ILE A 69 -20.68 0.64 -7.89
N LEU A 70 -21.13 1.39 -8.90
CA LEU A 70 -21.63 0.87 -10.17
C LEU A 70 -20.65 1.11 -11.33
N ASN A 71 -19.67 2.00 -11.18
CA ASN A 71 -18.70 2.31 -12.23
C ASN A 71 -17.30 2.74 -11.70
N GLU A 72 -16.35 2.94 -12.62
CA GLU A 72 -14.94 3.23 -12.30
C GLU A 72 -14.74 4.60 -11.67
N SER A 73 -15.53 5.60 -12.07
CA SER A 73 -15.47 6.93 -11.46
C SER A 73 -15.88 6.85 -10.00
N GLU A 74 -17.00 6.18 -9.71
CA GLU A 74 -17.50 5.96 -8.35
C GLU A 74 -16.52 5.11 -7.53
N PHE A 75 -15.90 4.08 -8.13
CA PHE A 75 -14.87 3.31 -7.46
C PHE A 75 -13.69 4.19 -7.04
N ARG A 76 -13.24 5.07 -7.94
CA ARG A 76 -12.15 6.03 -7.69
C ARG A 76 -12.57 7.23 -6.84
N GLU A 77 -13.85 7.48 -6.62
CA GLU A 77 -14.35 8.55 -5.74
C GLU A 77 -14.62 8.02 -4.34
N GLU A 78 -15.33 6.89 -4.23
CA GLU A 78 -15.70 6.22 -2.97
C GLU A 78 -14.51 5.53 -2.29
N LEU A 79 -13.61 4.92 -3.08
CA LEU A 79 -12.31 4.45 -2.61
C LEU A 79 -11.20 5.47 -2.92
N GLY A 80 -11.57 6.73 -3.18
CA GLY A 80 -10.68 7.71 -3.81
C GLY A 80 -9.40 8.05 -3.06
N ARG A 81 -8.43 8.57 -3.86
CA ARG A 81 -7.06 9.01 -3.51
C ARG A 81 -6.66 8.62 -2.09
N GLY A 82 -6.13 7.41 -1.93
CA GLY A 82 -5.83 6.89 -0.61
C GLY A 82 -5.96 5.38 -0.49
N PHE A 83 -6.74 4.71 -1.35
CA PHE A 83 -6.85 3.26 -1.29
C PHE A 83 -5.64 2.53 -1.90
N ASP A 84 -5.09 3.07 -2.99
CA ASP A 84 -3.77 2.69 -3.51
C ASP A 84 -2.67 2.99 -2.50
N PHE A 85 -2.72 4.13 -1.82
CA PHE A 85 -1.83 4.45 -0.70
C PHE A 85 -1.97 3.44 0.44
N LEU A 86 -3.20 3.05 0.81
CA LEU A 86 -3.46 2.10 1.89
C LEU A 86 -2.86 0.73 1.57
N ILE A 87 -3.05 0.22 0.34
CA ILE A 87 -2.42 -1.04 -0.07
C ILE A 87 -0.89 -0.88 -0.11
N ALA A 88 -0.38 0.22 -0.66
CA ALA A 88 1.05 0.51 -0.69
C ALA A 88 1.67 0.65 0.72
N HIS A 89 0.90 1.14 1.69
CA HIS A 89 1.28 1.26 3.09
C HIS A 89 1.44 -0.14 3.71
N GLU A 90 0.47 -1.04 3.50
CA GLU A 90 0.60 -2.43 3.96
C GLU A 90 1.74 -3.20 3.25
N ILE A 91 2.00 -2.90 1.98
CA ILE A 91 3.21 -3.39 1.29
C ILE A 91 4.46 -2.87 2.02
N GLY A 92 4.46 -1.60 2.44
CA GLY A 92 5.53 -1.02 3.25
C GLY A 92 5.77 -1.78 4.55
N HIS A 93 4.72 -2.20 5.26
CA HIS A 93 4.84 -3.06 6.44
C HIS A 93 5.45 -4.43 6.12
N TYR A 94 5.01 -5.08 5.05
CA TYR A 94 5.61 -6.34 4.60
C TYR A 94 7.10 -6.18 4.29
N ILE A 95 7.47 -5.14 3.54
CA ILE A 95 8.86 -4.87 3.18
C ILE A 95 9.71 -4.63 4.43
N HIS A 96 9.20 -3.84 5.37
CA HIS A 96 9.87 -3.54 6.62
C HIS A 96 10.12 -4.80 7.46
N ASP A 97 9.12 -5.68 7.57
CA ASP A 97 9.22 -6.93 8.31
C ASP A 97 10.23 -7.90 7.64
N VAL A 98 10.07 -8.14 6.33
CA VAL A 98 10.83 -9.17 5.62
C VAL A 98 12.29 -8.79 5.36
N TYR A 99 12.55 -7.53 4.99
CA TYR A 99 13.87 -7.10 4.53
C TYR A 99 14.62 -6.22 5.53
N PHE A 100 13.90 -5.57 6.44
CA PHE A 100 14.49 -4.65 7.42
C PHE A 100 14.41 -5.14 8.86
N GLN A 101 13.69 -6.24 9.13
CA GLN A 101 13.62 -6.86 10.47
C GLN A 101 13.22 -5.86 11.57
N GLU A 102 12.26 -4.98 11.26
CA GLU A 102 11.77 -3.93 12.16
C GLU A 102 12.81 -2.87 12.57
N GLU A 103 13.89 -2.71 11.79
CA GLU A 103 14.89 -1.67 12.01
C GLU A 103 14.26 -0.27 11.98
N GLY A 104 14.66 0.61 12.90
CA GLY A 104 14.10 1.96 12.99
C GLY A 104 14.80 2.93 12.04
N PHE A 105 14.03 3.62 11.19
CA PHE A 105 14.53 4.65 10.28
C PHE A 105 14.00 6.04 10.65
N SER A 106 14.86 7.05 10.46
CA SER A 106 14.50 8.46 10.59
C SER A 106 14.31 9.04 9.19
N PHE A 107 13.09 9.43 8.87
CA PHE A 107 12.74 10.12 7.62
C PHE A 107 12.52 11.62 7.90
N SER A 108 12.71 12.47 6.88
CA SER A 108 12.41 13.90 6.96
C SER A 108 10.99 14.18 7.46
N ASP A 109 10.84 15.13 8.39
CA ASP A 109 9.53 15.56 8.91
C ASP A 109 8.77 16.49 7.94
N LYS A 110 9.37 16.86 6.79
CA LYS A 110 8.68 17.69 5.79
C LYS A 110 7.57 16.91 5.10
N ASN A 111 6.38 17.53 5.02
CA ASN A 111 5.17 16.93 4.44
C ASN A 111 4.81 15.57 5.05
N LYS A 112 5.15 15.41 6.33
CA LYS A 112 4.85 14.22 7.11
C LYS A 112 3.38 14.23 7.53
N ILE A 113 2.69 13.11 7.31
CA ILE A 113 1.29 12.94 7.68
C ILE A 113 1.20 13.00 9.23
N PRO A 114 0.35 13.84 9.85
CA PRO A 114 0.27 14.02 11.30
C PRO A 114 0.05 12.75 12.13
N ASN A 115 -0.45 11.66 11.53
CA ASN A 115 -0.67 10.39 12.23
C ASN A 115 0.56 9.46 12.25
N SER A 116 1.56 9.70 11.39
CA SER A 116 2.80 8.90 11.26
C SER A 116 3.78 9.05 12.44
N TYR A 117 3.51 9.97 13.38
CA TYR A 117 4.43 10.31 14.47
C TYR A 117 4.49 9.27 15.60
N LYS A 118 3.56 8.30 15.64
CA LYS A 118 3.39 7.42 16.82
C LYS A 118 4.20 6.13 16.79
N ASN A 119 4.64 5.65 15.61
CA ASN A 119 5.31 4.37 15.47
C ASN A 119 6.29 4.39 14.28
N LYS A 120 7.53 3.92 14.50
CA LYS A 120 8.58 3.89 13.48
C LYS A 120 8.21 3.02 12.28
N ASN A 121 7.44 1.96 12.51
CA ASN A 121 6.98 1.06 11.46
C ASN A 121 5.92 1.73 10.58
N GLU A 122 4.98 2.46 11.20
CA GLU A 122 3.98 3.27 10.47
C GLU A 122 4.65 4.36 9.64
N ASN A 123 5.67 5.02 10.21
CA ASN A 123 6.41 6.06 9.49
C ASN A 123 7.16 5.49 8.28
N PHE A 124 7.75 4.29 8.40
CA PHE A 124 8.34 3.59 7.26
C PHE A 124 7.27 3.27 6.20
N ALA A 125 6.15 2.68 6.61
CA ALA A 125 5.05 2.31 5.72
C ALA A 125 4.47 3.51 4.96
N ASP A 126 4.25 4.64 5.64
CA ASP A 126 3.80 5.88 5.01
C ASP A 126 4.82 6.42 4.00
N CYS A 127 6.11 6.45 4.36
CA CYS A 127 7.16 6.90 3.43
C CYS A 127 7.29 5.96 2.23
N PHE A 128 7.11 4.66 2.46
CA PHE A 128 7.18 3.65 1.43
C PHE A 128 6.02 3.79 0.46
N ALA A 129 4.80 4.00 0.97
CA ALA A 129 3.61 4.23 0.17
C ALA A 129 3.77 5.45 -0.74
N ASP A 130 4.18 6.59 -0.16
CA ASP A 130 4.45 7.84 -0.90
C ASP A 130 5.48 7.64 -2.03
N TRP A 131 6.57 6.91 -1.73
CA TRP A 131 7.62 6.59 -2.70
C TRP A 131 7.14 5.64 -3.80
N LEU A 132 6.39 4.60 -3.44
CA LEU A 132 5.90 3.60 -4.39
C LEU A 132 4.92 4.24 -5.39
N ILE A 133 3.94 5.00 -4.89
CA ILE A 133 2.94 5.70 -5.73
C ILE A 133 3.49 6.96 -6.40
N ASN A 134 4.76 7.31 -6.16
CA ASN A 134 5.43 8.48 -6.75
C ASN A 134 4.73 9.81 -6.40
N ASN A 135 4.38 9.99 -5.14
CA ASN A 135 3.85 11.25 -4.64
C ASN A 135 4.92 12.36 -4.76
N LYS A 136 4.69 13.35 -5.62
CA LYS A 136 5.68 14.42 -5.91
C LYS A 136 5.77 15.45 -4.79
N GLU A 137 4.76 15.53 -3.93
CA GLU A 137 4.73 16.47 -2.81
C GLU A 137 5.67 16.02 -1.68
N THR A 138 6.08 14.75 -1.66
CA THR A 138 6.93 14.16 -0.60
C THR A 138 8.36 13.88 -1.06
N LYS A 139 8.89 14.71 -1.99
CA LYS A 139 10.21 14.52 -2.63
C LYS A 139 11.36 14.19 -1.66
N GLU A 140 11.45 14.87 -0.52
CA GLU A 140 12.53 14.62 0.44
C GLU A 140 12.39 13.25 1.13
N ARG A 141 11.17 12.86 1.50
CA ARG A 141 10.89 11.53 2.08
C ARG A 141 11.13 10.42 1.06
N ASN A 142 10.83 10.67 -0.22
CA ASN A 142 11.14 9.73 -1.30
C ASN A 142 12.66 9.53 -1.46
N ASN A 143 13.46 10.61 -1.38
CA ASN A 143 14.92 10.50 -1.42
C ASN A 143 15.47 9.69 -0.23
N ASP A 144 14.92 9.92 0.98
CA ASP A 144 15.31 9.15 2.17
C ASP A 144 14.98 7.66 1.98
N MET A 145 13.80 7.35 1.43
CA MET A 145 13.39 5.97 1.12
C MET A 145 14.30 5.32 0.07
N GLU A 146 14.61 6.01 -1.03
CA GLU A 146 15.54 5.50 -2.05
C GLU A 146 16.92 5.18 -1.45
N LYS A 147 17.43 6.03 -0.57
CA LYS A 147 18.70 5.80 0.11
C LYS A 147 18.67 4.54 0.98
N ILE A 148 17.61 4.35 1.77
CA ILE A 148 17.46 3.17 2.63
C ILE A 148 17.31 1.89 1.81
N LEU A 149 16.51 1.92 0.74
CA LEU A 149 16.34 0.80 -0.19
C LEU A 149 17.65 0.45 -0.89
N LEU A 150 18.44 1.46 -1.27
CA LEU A 150 19.77 1.29 -1.85
C LEU A 150 20.74 0.62 -0.87
N GLU A 151 20.80 1.09 0.38
CA GLU A 151 21.69 0.55 1.41
C GLU A 151 21.40 -0.93 1.71
N LYS A 152 20.15 -1.39 1.54
CA LYS A 152 19.77 -2.81 1.65
C LYS A 152 19.90 -3.60 0.35
N GLY A 153 20.35 -3.00 -0.75
CA GLY A 153 20.44 -3.66 -2.06
C GLY A 153 19.08 -3.98 -2.70
N LEU A 154 18.02 -3.33 -2.24
CA LEU A 154 16.66 -3.53 -2.75
C LEU A 154 16.37 -2.66 -3.97
N LEU A 155 17.01 -1.51 -4.15
CA LEU A 155 16.73 -0.61 -5.28
C LEU A 155 17.37 -1.13 -6.59
N LYS A 156 16.63 -1.05 -7.72
CA LYS A 156 17.14 -1.34 -9.07
C LYS A 156 17.71 -0.07 -9.71
N TYR A 157 18.83 -0.22 -10.43
CA TYR A 157 19.47 0.81 -11.25
C TYR A 157 19.29 0.53 -12.74
#